data_AF-A0A495IWB0-F1
#
_entry.id   AF-A0A495IWB0-F1
#
_cell.length_a   1.000
_cell.length_b   1.000
_cell.length_c   1.000
_cell.angle_alpha   90.00
_cell.angle_beta   90.00
_cell.angle_gamma   90.00
#
_symmetry.space_group_name_H-M   'P 1'
#
loop_
_entity.id
_entity.type
_entity.pdbx_description
1 polymer ?
#
loop_
_entity_poly.entity_id
_entity_poly.type
_entity_poly.pdbx_seq_one_letter_code
_entity_poly.pdbx_strand_id
1 'polypeptide(L)' 'MNERNIYKALKQIQKGTMKFSRLNLVCEKLTEMGLVRPIPTQGSIDYELTINGKVFIWDYDNWKL' A
#
# COMPACT_ATOMS: atom_id res chain seq x y z
N MET A 1 -9.66 -5.43 -6.89
CA MET A 1 -9.58 -4.08 -6.25
C MET A 1 -9.33 -3.10 -7.38
N ASN A 2 -10.07 -1.98 -7.49
CA ASN A 2 -9.84 -1.03 -8.59
C ASN A 2 -8.64 -0.12 -8.28
N GLU A 3 -8.09 0.53 -9.32
CA GLU A 3 -6.90 1.39 -9.20
C GLU A 3 -7.08 2.53 -8.19
N ARG A 4 -8.27 3.13 -8.12
CA ARG A 4 -8.59 4.18 -7.15
C ARG A 4 -8.46 3.69 -5.71
N ASN A 5 -8.91 2.48 -5.42
CA ASN A 5 -8.81 1.88 -4.09
C ASN A 5 -7.37 1.43 -3.77
N ILE A 6 -6.64 0.93 -4.78
CA ILE A 6 -5.19 0.63 -4.66
C ILE A 6 -4.44 1.91 -4.30
N TYR A 7 -4.64 2.99 -5.06
CA TYR A 7 -4.01 4.29 -4.81
C TYR A 7 -4.27 4.80 -3.40
N LYS A 8 -5.54 4.82 -2.96
CA LYS A 8 -5.91 5.26 -1.60
C LYS A 8 -5.20 4.45 -0.52
N ALA A 9 -5.14 3.13 -0.69
CA ALA A 9 -4.46 2.25 0.25
C ALA A 9 -2.95 2.52 0.28
N LEU A 10 -2.30 2.64 -0.88
CA LEU A 10 -0.86 2.95 -0.97
C LEU A 10 -0.53 4.32 -0.35
N LYS A 11 -1.36 5.36 -0.54
CA LYS A 11 -1.16 6.67 0.10
C LYS A 11 -1.34 6.61 1.62
N GLN A 12 -2.22 5.76 2.14
CA GLN A 12 -2.39 5.57 3.58
C GLN A 12 -1.17 4.88 4.21
N ILE A 13 -0.59 3.91 3.50
CA ILE A 13 0.68 3.25 3.87
C ILE A 13 1.83 4.26 3.82
N GLN A 14 1.93 5.06 2.75
CA GLN A 14 2.93 6.11 2.61
C GLN A 14 2.92 7.10 3.78
N LYS A 15 1.73 7.43 4.28
CA LYS A 15 1.53 8.37 5.40
C LYS A 15 1.68 7.72 6.78
N GLY A 16 1.89 6.40 6.87
CA GLY A 16 1.94 5.67 8.15
C GLY A 16 0.61 5.67 8.92
N THR A 17 -0.50 5.98 8.25
CA THR A 17 -1.83 6.15 8.88
C THR A 17 -2.69 4.89 8.86
N MET A 18 -2.18 3.79 8.31
CA MET A 18 -2.97 2.59 8.07
C MET A 18 -3.10 1.76 9.36
N LYS A 19 -4.32 1.58 9.89
CA LYS A 19 -4.59 0.74 11.07
C LYS A 19 -4.86 -0.72 10.68
N PHE A 20 -4.12 -1.64 11.30
CA PHE A 20 -4.04 -3.07 10.98
C PHE A 20 -5.37 -3.84 11.01
N SER A 21 -6.24 -3.57 11.98
CA SER A 21 -7.41 -4.43 12.27
C SER A 21 -8.51 -4.44 11.18
N ARG A 22 -8.47 -3.54 10.19
CA ARG A 22 -9.46 -3.47 9.10
C ARG A 22 -8.87 -3.75 7.71
N LEU A 23 -7.57 -3.99 7.59
CA LEU A 23 -6.88 -3.89 6.29
C LEU A 23 -5.98 -5.08 5.92
N ASN A 24 -5.94 -6.16 6.71
CA ASN A 24 -5.15 -7.36 6.36
C ASN A 24 -5.40 -7.85 4.93
N LEU A 25 -6.67 -7.99 4.52
CA LEU A 25 -7.02 -8.43 3.16
C LEU A 25 -6.51 -7.46 2.07
N VAL A 26 -6.47 -6.16 2.36
CA VAL A 26 -5.99 -5.15 1.42
C VAL A 26 -4.46 -5.22 1.33
N CYS A 27 -3.77 -5.30 2.46
CA CYS A 27 -2.32 -5.41 2.48
C CYS A 27 -1.80 -6.73 1.88
N GLU A 28 -2.49 -7.85 2.11
CA GLU A 28 -2.21 -9.13 1.46
C GLU A 28 -2.30 -8.99 -0.06
N LYS A 29 -3.41 -8.44 -0.57
CA LYS A 29 -3.57 -8.20 -2.01
C LYS A 29 -2.53 -7.26 -2.59
N LEU A 30 -2.18 -6.18 -1.88
CA LEU A 30 -1.12 -5.27 -2.34
C LEU A 30 0.26 -5.94 -2.33
N THR A 31 0.48 -6.90 -1.43
CA THR A 31 1.71 -7.71 -1.37
C THR A 31 1.76 -8.70 -2.54
N GLU A 32 0.65 -9.39 -2.84
CA GLU A 32 0.51 -10.25 -4.03
C GLU A 32 0.74 -9.48 -5.34
N MET A 33 0.30 -8.21 -5.39
CA MET A 33 0.55 -7.30 -6.52
C MET A 33 1.99 -6.74 -6.55
N GLY A 34 2.82 -7.05 -5.55
CA GLY A 34 4.19 -6.55 -5.46
C GLY A 34 4.31 -5.04 -5.24
N LEU A 35 3.26 -4.38 -4.75
CA LEU A 35 3.20 -2.93 -4.52
C LEU A 35 3.67 -2.56 -3.10
N VAL A 36 3.56 -3.49 -2.16
CA VAL A 36 4.04 -3.33 -0.78
C VAL A 36 4.77 -4.60 -0.34
N ARG A 37 5.57 -4.49 0.71
CA ARG A 37 6.15 -5.66 1.41
C ARG A 37 5.99 -5.53 2.92
N PRO A 38 5.73 -6.64 3.63
CA PRO A 38 5.67 -6.63 5.09
C PRO A 38 7.07 -6.43 5.68
N ILE A 39 7.15 -5.66 6.75
CA ILE A 39 8.33 -5.50 7.59
C ILE A 39 7.97 -6.02 8.99
N PRO A 40 8.75 -6.94 9.56
CA PRO A 40 8.56 -7.34 10.95
C PRO A 40 8.96 -6.19 11.87
N THR A 41 8.02 -5.67 12.65
CA THR A 41 8.27 -4.76 13.77
C THR A 41 7.99 -5.47 15.10
N GLN A 42 8.54 -4.98 16.22
CA GLN A 42 8.41 -5.63 17.53
C GLN A 42 6.92 -5.71 17.95
N GLY A 43 6.30 -6.88 17.73
CA GLY A 43 4.91 -7.15 18.10
C GLY A 43 3.85 -6.79 17.04
N SER A 44 4.24 -6.27 15.88
CA SER A 44 3.36 -5.98 14.75
C SER A 44 4.02 -6.32 13.41
N ILE A 45 3.21 -6.60 12.41
CA ILE A 45 3.65 -6.48 11.01
C ILE A 45 3.50 -5.00 10.68
N ASP A 46 4.41 -4.40 9.93
CA ASP A 46 4.22 -3.11 9.23
C ASP A 46 4.32 -3.36 7.72
N TYR A 47 3.96 -2.38 6.89
CA TYR A 47 4.13 -2.48 5.45
C TYR A 47 4.86 -1.26 4.90
N GLU A 48 5.78 -1.49 3.97
CA GLU A 48 6.42 -0.43 3.20
C GLU A 48 6.11 -0.55 1.71
N LEU A 49 6.16 0.58 1.02
CA LEU A 49 6.01 0.65 -0.43
C LEU A 49 7.23 0.07 -1.13
N THR A 50 7.00 -0.83 -2.08
CA THR A 50 8.04 -1.25 -3.03
C THR A 50 8.28 -0.13 -4.06
N ILE A 51 9.29 -0.32 -4.92
CA ILE A 51 9.51 0.58 -6.08
C ILE A 51 8.25 0.64 -6.94
N ASN A 52 7.62 -0.51 -7.23
CA ASN A 52 6.40 -0.58 -8.03
C ASN A 52 5.24 0.17 -7.36
N GLY A 53 5.10 0.07 -6.03
CA GLY A 53 4.09 0.84 -5.28
C GLY A 53 4.31 2.36 -5.39
N LYS A 54 5.57 2.82 -5.36
CA LYS A 54 5.93 4.23 -5.54
C LYS A 54 5.66 4.71 -6.97
N VAL A 55 6.04 3.91 -7.97
CA VAL A 55 5.75 4.20 -9.39
C VAL A 55 4.24 4.27 -9.63
N PHE A 56 3.47 3.31 -9.11
CA PHE A 56 2.01 3.33 -9.23
C PHE A 56 1.40 4.60 -8.64
N ILE A 57 1.83 5.03 -7.45
CA ILE A 57 1.38 6.29 -6.86
C ILE A 57 1.71 7.46 -7.78
N TRP A 58 2.95 7.52 -8.29
CA TRP A 58 3.40 8.60 -9.16
C TRP A 58 2.62 8.64 -10.48
N ASP A 59 2.43 7.50 -11.14
CA ASP A 59 1.64 7.41 -12.37
C ASP A 59 0.20 7.86 -12.15
N TYR A 60 -0.41 7.42 -11.05
CA TYR A 60 -1.77 7.81 -10.70
C TYR A 60 -1.87 9.33 -10.41
N ASP A 61 -0.87 9.90 -9.72
CA ASP A 61 -0.81 11.33 -9.40
C ASP A 61 -0.61 12.22 -10.64
N ASN A 62 0.05 11.72 -11.70
CA ASN A 62 0.40 12.53 -12.89
C ASN A 62 -0.50 12.31 -14.12
N TRP A 63 -1.19 11.17 -14.22
CA TRP A 63 -1.93 10.80 -15.44
C TRP A 63 -3.42 10.54 -15.23
N LYS A 64 -3.90 10.39 -13.98
CA LYS A 64 -5.30 10.07 -13.66
C LYS A 64 -6.01 11.10 -12.78
N LEU A 65 -5.35 12.22 -12.46
CA LEU A 65 -5.92 13.36 -11.73
C LEU A 65 -6.23 14.53 -12.67
#